data_AF-A0A496RUU8-F1
#
_entry.id   AF-A0A496RUU8-F1
#
_cell.length_a   1.000
_cell.length_b   1.000
_cell.length_c   1.000
_cell.angle_alpha   90.00
_cell.angle_beta   90.00
_cell.angle_gamma   90.00
#
_symmetry.space_group_name_H-M   'P 1'
#
loop_
_entity.id
_entity.type
_entity.pdbx_description
1 polymer ?
#
loop_
_entity_poly.entity_id
_entity_poly.type
_entity_poly.pdbx_seq_one_letter_code
_entity_poly.pdbx_strand_id
1 'polypeptide(L)'
;ALESNGCNPCPVYHVGEDPKWLKKMLDNYEYILLGGLVMQRKTVLRELDRAFRVLCHPDGTARVDTHGFGLTQLDMVFRYPWTSVDSTSWMLSAGFGSCVLYDGTPQFQQVYFSDESPQAKLYQSRHYDRLSPPKQAAVDRLIAPTGISIDELRSGYPARRVLNLYSYQQLELMEEPRFTGAVLDLGLF
;
A
#
# COMPACT_ATOMS: atom_id res chain seq x y z
N ALA A 1 23.58 -22.65 5.30
CA ALA A 1 24.33 -21.66 6.08
C ALA A 1 23.56 -21.22 7.32
N LEU A 2 22.34 -20.65 7.22
CA LEU A 2 21.52 -20.34 8.41
C LEU A 2 20.73 -21.55 8.93
N GLU A 3 20.13 -22.33 8.04
CA GLU A 3 19.37 -23.55 8.40
C GLU A 3 20.25 -24.61 9.05
N SER A 4 21.51 -24.73 8.59
CA SER A 4 22.51 -25.60 9.20
C SER A 4 22.88 -25.20 10.63
N ASN A 5 22.50 -23.99 11.06
CA ASN A 5 22.65 -23.51 12.43
C ASN A 5 21.31 -23.54 13.21
N GLY A 6 20.27 -24.21 12.69
CA GLY A 6 18.96 -24.34 13.36
C GLY A 6 18.05 -23.11 13.25
N CYS A 7 18.37 -22.16 12.37
CA CYS A 7 17.48 -21.03 12.09
C CYS A 7 16.41 -21.39 11.06
N ASN A 8 15.24 -20.75 11.15
CA ASN A 8 14.16 -20.84 10.16
C ASN A 8 14.05 -19.51 9.38
N PRO A 9 14.91 -19.27 8.38
CA PRO A 9 14.86 -18.02 7.62
C PRO A 9 13.61 -17.96 6.73
N CYS A 10 13.03 -16.77 6.59
CA CYS A 10 12.01 -16.50 5.59
C CYS A 10 12.71 -16.13 4.26
N PRO A 11 12.53 -16.88 3.17
CA PRO A 11 13.17 -16.60 1.90
C PRO A 11 12.61 -15.32 1.27
N VAL A 12 13.48 -14.56 0.59
CA VAL A 12 13.10 -13.38 -0.19
C VAL A 12 13.25 -13.70 -1.67
N TYR A 13 12.15 -13.62 -2.42
CA TYR A 13 12.17 -13.64 -3.89
C TYR A 13 12.19 -12.20 -4.40
N HIS A 14 13.19 -11.83 -5.21
CA HIS A 14 13.18 -10.53 -5.88
C HIS A 14 12.40 -10.65 -7.19
N VAL A 15 11.39 -9.79 -7.35
CA VAL A 15 10.58 -9.80 -8.55
C VAL A 15 11.44 -9.53 -9.80
N GLY A 16 11.27 -10.36 -10.83
CA GLY A 16 12.10 -10.34 -12.05
C GLY A 16 13.26 -11.34 -12.07
N GLU A 17 13.54 -12.03 -10.95
CA GLU A 17 14.48 -13.17 -10.93
C GLU A 17 13.95 -14.38 -11.72
N ASP A 18 14.80 -15.38 -11.92
CA ASP A 18 14.42 -16.63 -12.57
C ASP A 18 13.33 -17.35 -11.74
N PRO A 19 12.14 -17.62 -12.32
CA PRO A 19 11.02 -18.24 -11.60
C PRO A 19 11.34 -19.61 -10.99
N LYS A 20 12.41 -20.28 -11.41
CA LYS A 20 12.85 -21.54 -10.78
C LYS A 20 13.15 -21.35 -9.28
N TRP A 21 13.62 -20.18 -8.87
CA TRP A 21 13.92 -19.90 -7.46
C TRP A 21 12.64 -19.76 -6.65
N LEU A 22 11.64 -19.07 -7.19
CA LEU A 22 10.32 -18.98 -6.55
C LEU A 22 9.69 -20.36 -6.39
N LYS A 23 9.77 -21.23 -7.41
CA LYS A 23 9.29 -22.62 -7.32
C LYS A 23 10.04 -23.40 -6.24
N LYS A 24 11.38 -23.29 -6.22
CA LYS A 24 12.19 -23.93 -5.18
C LYS A 24 11.80 -23.44 -3.79
N MET A 25 11.55 -22.14 -3.60
CA MET A 25 11.08 -21.61 -2.31
C MET A 25 9.71 -22.18 -1.95
N LEU A 26 8.79 -22.21 -2.91
CA LEU A 26 7.43 -22.73 -2.71
C LEU A 26 7.39 -24.22 -2.33
N ASP A 27 8.37 -25.00 -2.79
CA ASP A 27 8.49 -26.42 -2.43
C ASP A 27 9.07 -26.63 -1.01
N ASN A 28 9.65 -25.61 -0.38
CA ASN A 28 10.43 -25.76 0.87
C ASN A 28 9.99 -24.81 2.01
N TYR A 29 9.17 -23.78 1.76
CA TYR A 29 8.80 -22.78 2.76
C TYR A 29 7.32 -22.44 2.70
N GLU A 30 6.72 -22.24 3.87
CA GLU A 30 5.31 -21.85 4.04
C GLU A 30 5.10 -20.33 4.09
N TYR A 31 6.19 -19.54 4.14
CA TYR A 31 6.14 -18.08 4.13
C TYR A 31 7.23 -17.51 3.23
N ILE A 32 6.84 -16.72 2.23
CA ILE A 32 7.75 -16.15 1.22
C ILE A 32 7.64 -14.62 1.19
N LEU A 33 8.77 -13.95 1.28
CA LEU A 33 8.83 -12.49 1.21
C LEU A 33 9.14 -12.06 -0.24
N LEU A 34 8.51 -10.98 -0.71
CA LEU A 34 8.67 -10.45 -2.06
C LEU A 34 9.38 -9.10 -2.00
N GLY A 35 10.57 -9.04 -2.60
CA GLY A 35 11.42 -7.87 -2.70
C GLY A 35 11.52 -7.31 -4.11
N GLY A 36 12.24 -6.19 -4.27
CA GLY A 36 12.40 -5.53 -5.58
C GLY A 36 11.16 -4.76 -6.04
N LEU A 37 10.24 -4.42 -5.14
CA LEU A 37 8.96 -3.79 -5.50
C LEU A 37 9.06 -2.27 -5.73
N VAL A 38 10.18 -1.65 -5.37
CA VAL A 38 10.40 -0.20 -5.54
C VAL A 38 10.90 0.10 -6.96
N MET A 39 10.01 -0.08 -7.95
CA MET A 39 10.28 0.19 -9.37
C MET A 39 9.10 0.91 -10.04
N GLN A 40 9.19 1.13 -11.35
CA GLN A 40 8.08 1.65 -12.13
C GLN A 40 6.82 0.76 -11.99
N ARG A 41 5.67 1.38 -11.72
CA ARG A 41 4.38 0.71 -11.45
C ARG A 41 4.05 -0.42 -12.42
N LYS A 42 4.17 -0.18 -13.74
CA LYS A 42 3.88 -1.18 -14.78
C LYS A 42 4.79 -2.40 -14.70
N THR A 43 6.07 -2.19 -14.40
CA THR A 43 7.05 -3.27 -14.23
C THR A 43 6.72 -4.10 -13.00
N VAL A 44 6.47 -3.45 -11.86
CA VAL A 44 6.12 -4.14 -10.60
C VAL A 44 4.87 -4.99 -10.77
N LEU A 45 3.80 -4.43 -11.36
CA LEU A 45 2.57 -5.17 -11.64
C LEU A 45 2.82 -6.41 -12.51
N ARG A 46 3.59 -6.27 -13.59
CA ARG A 46 3.89 -7.39 -14.47
C ARG A 46 4.66 -8.50 -13.76
N GLU A 47 5.66 -8.15 -12.95
CA GLU A 47 6.45 -9.15 -12.24
C GLU A 47 5.68 -9.78 -11.07
N LEU A 48 4.81 -9.01 -10.39
CA LEU A 48 3.89 -9.55 -9.39
C LEU A 48 2.87 -10.50 -10.03
N ASP A 49 2.27 -10.15 -11.17
CA ASP A 49 1.39 -11.05 -11.92
C ASP A 49 2.09 -12.38 -12.25
N ARG A 50 3.37 -12.35 -12.64
CA ARG A 50 4.17 -13.55 -12.90
C ARG A 50 4.41 -14.37 -11.63
N ALA A 51 4.75 -13.71 -10.52
CA ALA A 51 4.98 -14.37 -9.25
C ALA A 51 3.70 -15.01 -8.69
N PHE A 52 2.58 -14.28 -8.67
CA PHE A 52 1.32 -14.76 -8.15
C PHE A 52 0.64 -15.83 -9.01
N ARG A 53 0.97 -15.94 -10.31
CA ARG A 53 0.62 -17.13 -11.10
C ARG A 53 1.26 -18.43 -10.59
N VAL A 54 2.39 -18.34 -9.89
CA VAL A 54 3.07 -19.49 -9.28
C VAL A 54 2.63 -19.66 -7.82
N LEU A 55 2.43 -18.55 -7.11
CA LEU A 55 2.08 -18.51 -5.69
C LEU A 55 0.59 -18.70 -5.40
N CYS A 56 -0.30 -18.70 -6.40
CA CYS A 56 -1.73 -18.91 -6.20
C CYS A 56 -2.22 -20.29 -6.66
N HIS A 57 -3.24 -20.78 -5.98
CA HIS A 57 -4.09 -21.85 -6.46
C HIS A 57 -4.96 -21.37 -7.64
N PRO A 58 -5.55 -22.29 -8.43
CA PRO A 58 -6.47 -21.93 -9.50
C PRO A 58 -7.69 -21.10 -9.07
N ASP A 59 -8.09 -21.15 -7.80
CA ASP A 59 -9.20 -20.37 -7.24
C ASP A 59 -8.80 -18.95 -6.76
N GLY A 60 -7.54 -18.58 -7.00
CA GLY A 60 -6.97 -17.28 -6.69
C GLY A 60 -6.49 -17.08 -5.25
N THR A 61 -6.54 -18.12 -4.40
CA THR A 61 -5.98 -18.08 -3.04
C THR A 61 -4.47 -18.29 -3.05
N ALA A 62 -3.76 -17.76 -2.05
CA ALA A 62 -2.33 -18.00 -1.90
C ALA A 62 -2.06 -19.46 -1.50
N ARG A 63 -0.98 -20.05 -2.04
CA ARG A 63 -0.51 -21.39 -1.71
C ARG A 63 0.29 -21.43 -0.41
N VAL A 64 0.87 -20.30 -0.03
CA VAL A 64 1.75 -20.05 1.12
C VAL A 64 1.54 -18.61 1.57
N ASP A 65 1.92 -18.30 2.80
CA ASP A 65 1.89 -16.91 3.25
C ASP A 65 2.85 -16.04 2.44
N THR A 66 2.50 -14.77 2.26
CA THR A 66 3.33 -13.82 1.51
C THR A 66 3.44 -12.45 2.18
N HIS A 67 4.64 -11.86 2.07
CA HIS A 67 4.90 -10.49 2.53
C HIS A 67 5.43 -9.62 1.40
N GLY A 68 4.85 -8.44 1.18
CA GLY A 68 5.35 -7.46 0.20
C GLY A 68 6.14 -6.33 0.86
N PHE A 69 7.42 -6.19 0.52
CA PHE A 69 8.26 -5.11 1.08
C PHE A 69 8.01 -3.76 0.43
N GLY A 70 7.75 -2.73 1.24
CA GLY A 70 7.69 -1.34 0.78
C GLY A 70 6.56 -1.03 -0.21
N LEU A 71 5.42 -1.72 -0.08
CA LEU A 71 4.28 -1.63 -0.99
C LEU A 71 3.17 -0.73 -0.41
N THR A 72 2.84 0.35 -1.11
CA THR A 72 1.79 1.31 -0.66
C THR A 72 0.58 1.35 -1.59
N GLN A 73 0.75 1.00 -2.87
CA GLN A 73 -0.26 1.25 -3.88
C GLN A 73 -1.45 0.29 -3.71
N LEU A 74 -2.64 0.84 -3.41
CA LEU A 74 -3.83 0.06 -3.07
C LEU A 74 -4.28 -0.88 -4.20
N ASP A 75 -4.10 -0.49 -5.46
CA ASP A 75 -4.40 -1.37 -6.60
C ASP A 75 -3.52 -2.64 -6.62
N MET A 76 -2.32 -2.59 -6.05
CA MET A 76 -1.46 -3.77 -5.91
C MET A 76 -1.77 -4.53 -4.62
N VAL A 77 -2.08 -3.84 -3.53
CA VAL A 77 -2.47 -4.46 -2.26
C VAL A 77 -3.77 -5.25 -2.42
N PHE A 78 -4.74 -4.72 -3.16
CA PHE A 78 -6.05 -5.38 -3.35
C PHE A 78 -6.10 -6.36 -4.53
N ARG A 79 -4.99 -6.57 -5.24
CA ARG A 79 -4.97 -7.46 -6.41
C ARG A 79 -4.49 -8.87 -6.08
N TYR A 80 -3.61 -9.00 -5.10
CA TYR A 80 -2.94 -10.26 -4.79
C TYR A 80 -3.25 -10.68 -3.35
N PRO A 81 -3.39 -11.99 -3.08
CA PRO A 81 -3.68 -12.53 -1.75
C PRO A 81 -2.45 -12.41 -0.84
N TRP A 82 -2.11 -11.18 -0.44
CA TRP A 82 -1.04 -10.90 0.50
C TRP A 82 -1.44 -11.33 1.91
N THR A 83 -0.53 -11.97 2.65
CA THR A 83 -0.71 -12.13 4.11
C THR A 83 -0.41 -10.80 4.81
N SER A 84 0.62 -10.08 4.35
CA SER A 84 0.94 -8.74 4.85
C SER A 84 1.75 -7.91 3.86
N VAL A 85 1.76 -6.60 4.06
CA VAL A 85 2.63 -5.65 3.35
C VAL A 85 3.11 -4.59 4.33
N ASP A 86 4.27 -3.99 4.08
CA ASP A 86 4.77 -2.87 4.87
C ASP A 86 5.12 -1.65 4.01
N SER A 87 5.09 -0.47 4.63
CA SER A 87 5.58 0.76 4.02
C SER A 87 5.82 1.85 5.07
N THR A 88 6.78 2.73 4.79
CA THR A 88 7.03 3.96 5.57
C THR A 88 6.18 5.15 5.11
N SER A 89 5.36 4.98 4.05
CA SER A 89 4.61 6.05 3.40
C SER A 89 3.67 6.80 4.36
N TRP A 90 3.05 6.09 5.31
CA TRP A 90 2.17 6.71 6.30
C TRP A 90 2.89 7.71 7.22
N MET A 91 4.15 7.42 7.59
CA MET A 91 4.97 8.35 8.39
C MET A 91 5.54 9.48 7.56
N LEU A 92 6.03 9.17 6.36
CA LEU A 92 6.67 10.14 5.47
C LEU A 92 5.66 11.18 4.97
N SER A 93 4.47 10.76 4.54
CA SER A 93 3.39 11.68 4.12
C SER A 93 3.03 12.66 5.23
N ALA A 94 2.91 12.19 6.48
CA ALA A 94 2.64 13.04 7.64
C ALA A 94 3.77 14.06 7.91
N GLY A 95 5.03 13.62 7.78
CA GLY A 95 6.21 14.48 7.88
C GLY A 95 6.22 15.57 6.80
N PHE A 96 5.81 15.25 5.58
CA PHE A 96 5.68 16.19 4.47
C PHE A 96 4.40 17.05 4.49
N GLY A 97 3.62 16.97 5.58
CA GLY A 97 2.46 17.83 5.80
C GLY A 97 1.14 17.31 5.21
N SER A 98 1.06 16.03 4.84
CA SER A 98 -0.11 15.42 4.22
C SER A 98 -0.64 14.21 4.97
N CYS A 99 -1.92 13.91 4.74
CA CYS A 99 -2.54 12.64 5.11
C CYS A 99 -2.93 11.86 3.85
N VAL A 100 -2.94 10.54 3.97
CA VAL A 100 -3.48 9.60 2.98
C VAL A 100 -4.80 9.09 3.53
N LEU A 101 -5.90 9.44 2.88
CA LEU A 101 -7.26 9.10 3.30
C LEU A 101 -7.79 7.97 2.43
N TYR A 102 -8.46 7.00 3.05
CA TYR A 102 -9.13 5.93 2.34
C TYR A 102 -10.64 6.20 2.28
N ASP A 103 -11.19 6.23 1.07
CA ASP A 103 -12.60 6.54 0.81
C ASP A 103 -13.38 5.35 0.24
N GLY A 104 -12.84 4.13 0.35
CA GLY A 104 -13.42 2.92 -0.24
C GLY A 104 -13.02 2.68 -1.70
N THR A 105 -12.30 3.60 -2.34
CA THR A 105 -11.80 3.42 -3.72
C THR A 105 -10.43 2.73 -3.73
N PRO A 106 -10.00 2.08 -4.83
CA PRO A 106 -8.70 1.40 -4.90
C PRO A 106 -7.50 2.35 -4.97
N GLN A 107 -7.62 3.58 -4.45
CA GLN A 107 -6.57 4.59 -4.39
C GLN A 107 -6.70 5.40 -3.09
N PHE A 108 -5.55 5.76 -2.51
CA PHE A 108 -5.53 6.75 -1.43
C PHE A 108 -5.77 8.16 -1.96
N GLN A 109 -6.57 8.93 -1.24
CA GLN A 109 -6.73 10.37 -1.44
C GLN A 109 -5.69 11.11 -0.61
N GLN A 110 -4.70 11.71 -1.26
CA GLN A 110 -3.67 12.50 -0.56
C GLN A 110 -4.12 13.96 -0.41
N VAL A 111 -4.19 14.44 0.82
CA VAL A 111 -4.58 15.82 1.17
C VAL A 111 -3.52 16.43 2.07
N TYR A 112 -3.12 17.66 1.78
CA TYR A 112 -2.16 18.42 2.59
C TYR A 112 -2.90 19.29 3.60
N PHE A 113 -2.38 19.36 4.82
CA PHE A 113 -2.95 20.14 5.92
C PHE A 113 -1.96 21.12 6.53
N SER A 114 -0.65 20.82 6.47
CA SER A 114 0.36 21.71 7.06
C SER A 114 0.44 23.04 6.32
N ASP A 115 0.30 24.14 7.06
CA ASP A 115 0.48 25.50 6.56
C ASP A 115 1.93 25.77 6.10
N GLU A 116 2.89 25.00 6.60
CA GLU A 116 4.29 25.05 6.19
C GLU A 116 4.58 24.29 4.90
N SER A 117 3.63 23.46 4.44
CA SER A 117 3.78 22.71 3.19
C SER A 117 3.88 23.68 2.00
N PRO A 118 4.76 23.42 1.02
CA PRO A 118 4.74 24.15 -0.25
C PRO A 118 3.36 24.16 -0.93
N GLN A 119 2.54 23.12 -0.70
CA GLN A 119 1.19 23.01 -1.24
C GLN A 119 0.24 24.09 -0.69
N ALA A 120 0.45 24.62 0.51
CA ALA A 120 -0.35 25.72 1.06
C ALA A 120 -0.18 27.03 0.26
N LYS A 121 0.99 27.19 -0.37
CA LYS A 121 1.40 28.40 -1.12
C LYS A 121 0.93 28.39 -2.58
N LEU A 122 0.48 27.24 -3.09
CA LEU A 122 0.00 27.09 -4.46
C LEU A 122 -1.49 27.45 -4.55
N TYR A 123 -1.88 28.19 -5.59
CA TYR A 123 -3.28 28.59 -5.83
C TYR A 123 -4.17 27.39 -6.15
N GLN A 124 -3.69 26.48 -7.00
CA GLN A 124 -4.30 25.18 -7.26
C GLN A 124 -3.41 24.11 -6.63
N SER A 125 -3.90 23.47 -5.57
CA SER A 125 -3.14 22.48 -4.84
C SER A 125 -4.05 21.46 -4.17
N ARG A 126 -3.44 20.41 -3.60
CA ARG A 126 -4.14 19.42 -2.77
C ARG A 126 -4.16 19.82 -1.29
N HIS A 127 -3.90 21.10 -0.98
CA HIS A 127 -4.05 21.61 0.37
C HIS A 127 -5.53 21.75 0.71
N TYR A 128 -5.93 21.36 1.93
CA TYR A 128 -7.30 21.36 2.40
C TYR A 128 -8.03 22.70 2.11
N ASP A 129 -7.39 23.84 2.42
CA ASP A 129 -7.94 25.18 2.17
C ASP A 129 -8.11 25.56 0.70
N ARG A 130 -7.47 24.83 -0.21
CA ARG A 130 -7.55 25.05 -1.67
C ARG A 130 -8.53 24.09 -2.34
N LEU A 131 -9.06 23.12 -1.60
CA LEU A 131 -10.09 22.23 -2.10
C LEU A 131 -11.42 22.98 -2.24
N SER A 132 -12.24 22.56 -3.21
CA SER A 132 -13.61 23.08 -3.32
C SER A 132 -14.45 22.66 -2.10
N PRO A 133 -15.52 23.39 -1.75
CA PRO A 133 -16.36 23.04 -0.60
C PRO A 133 -16.88 21.58 -0.61
N PRO A 134 -17.30 21.00 -1.76
CA PRO A 134 -17.69 19.58 -1.79
C PRO A 134 -16.53 18.62 -1.47
N LYS A 135 -15.30 18.97 -1.86
CA LYS A 135 -14.11 18.15 -1.56
C LYS A 135 -13.69 18.30 -0.10
N GLN A 136 -13.76 19.49 0.48
CA GLN A 136 -13.55 19.69 1.92
C GLN A 136 -14.56 18.87 2.72
N ALA A 137 -15.85 18.95 2.39
CA ALA A 137 -16.88 18.17 3.05
C ALA A 137 -16.67 16.65 2.91
N ALA A 138 -16.09 16.17 1.80
CA ALA A 138 -15.72 14.77 1.65
C ALA A 138 -14.56 14.38 2.58
N VAL A 139 -13.54 15.23 2.69
CA VAL A 139 -12.42 15.07 3.62
C VAL A 139 -12.91 15.08 5.07
N ASP A 140 -13.75 16.03 5.44
CA ASP A 140 -14.31 16.14 6.80
C ASP A 140 -15.06 14.87 7.22
N ARG A 141 -15.83 14.27 6.31
CA ARG A 141 -16.53 13.00 6.57
C ARG A 141 -15.57 11.84 6.86
N LEU A 142 -14.41 11.79 6.19
CA LEU A 142 -13.42 10.75 6.39
C LEU A 142 -12.65 10.93 7.71
N ILE A 143 -12.50 12.16 8.18
CA ILE A 143 -11.77 12.50 9.40
C ILE A 143 -12.67 12.40 10.64
N ALA A 144 -13.96 12.73 10.52
CA ALA A 144 -14.90 12.83 11.63
C ALA A 144 -14.88 11.65 12.63
N PRO A 145 -14.78 10.37 12.22
CA PRO A 145 -14.74 9.25 13.15
C PRO A 145 -13.52 9.25 14.09
N THR A 146 -12.43 9.92 13.72
CA THR A 146 -11.21 9.99 14.52
C THR A 146 -11.27 11.04 15.63
N GLY A 147 -12.20 11.99 15.54
CA GLY A 147 -12.27 13.14 16.44
C GLY A 147 -11.14 14.17 16.28
N ILE A 148 -10.21 13.95 15.33
CA ILE A 148 -9.08 14.86 15.08
C ILE A 148 -9.58 16.11 14.34
N SER A 149 -9.24 17.28 14.87
CA SER A 149 -9.58 18.56 14.25
C SER A 149 -8.64 18.93 13.09
N ILE A 150 -9.11 19.80 12.19
CA ILE A 150 -8.28 20.35 11.11
C ILE A 150 -7.06 21.11 11.67
N ASP A 151 -7.22 21.83 12.78
CA ASP A 151 -6.13 22.61 13.38
C ASP A 151 -5.01 21.71 13.95
N GLU A 152 -5.36 20.54 14.49
CA GLU A 152 -4.37 19.52 14.87
C GLU A 152 -3.61 18.98 13.64
N LEU A 153 -4.32 18.76 12.53
CA LEU A 153 -3.71 18.32 11.28
C LEU A 153 -2.81 19.39 10.64
N ARG A 154 -3.07 20.68 10.87
CA ARG A 154 -2.17 21.78 10.44
C ARG A 154 -0.88 21.78 11.25
N SER A 155 -1.02 21.79 12.57
CA SER A 155 0.05 22.11 13.51
C SER A 155 1.07 20.99 13.74
N GLY A 156 0.67 19.71 13.63
CA GLY A 156 1.52 18.60 14.08
C GLY A 156 1.51 17.38 13.17
N TYR A 157 2.70 16.86 12.84
CA TYR A 157 2.80 15.55 12.18
C TYR A 157 2.26 14.39 13.03
N PRO A 158 2.24 14.41 14.40
CA PRO A 158 1.64 13.32 15.17
C PRO A 158 0.16 13.09 14.87
N ALA A 159 -0.66 14.16 14.79
CA ALA A 159 -2.07 14.05 14.44
C ALA A 159 -2.25 13.46 13.03
N ARG A 160 -1.45 13.93 12.07
CA ARG A 160 -1.44 13.38 10.70
C ARG A 160 -1.04 11.90 10.65
N ARG A 161 -0.10 11.46 11.51
CA ARG A 161 0.28 10.05 11.62
C ARG A 161 -0.85 9.19 12.16
N VAL A 162 -1.56 9.66 13.19
CA VAL A 162 -2.73 8.95 13.74
C VAL A 162 -3.84 8.83 12.69
N LEU A 163 -4.14 9.90 11.96
CA LEU A 163 -5.13 9.86 10.88
C LEU A 163 -4.71 8.93 9.73
N ASN A 164 -3.42 8.91 9.36
CA ASN A 164 -2.92 7.96 8.38
C ASN A 164 -3.09 6.53 8.89
N LEU A 165 -2.68 6.23 10.12
CA LEU A 165 -2.86 4.91 10.73
C LEU A 165 -4.33 4.47 10.68
N TYR A 166 -5.25 5.34 11.08
CA TYR A 166 -6.69 5.08 10.99
C TYR A 166 -7.11 4.73 9.55
N SER A 167 -6.61 5.47 8.57
CA SER A 167 -6.91 5.24 7.14
C SER A 167 -6.38 3.89 6.63
N TYR A 168 -5.22 3.45 7.12
CA TYR A 168 -4.70 2.10 6.81
C TYR A 168 -5.51 1.01 7.52
N GLN A 169 -5.98 1.23 8.76
CA GLN A 169 -6.84 0.27 9.46
C GLN A 169 -8.18 0.07 8.73
N GLN A 170 -8.69 1.08 8.03
CA GLN A 170 -9.90 0.90 7.22
C GLN A 170 -9.73 -0.12 6.09
N LEU A 171 -8.49 -0.42 5.67
CA LEU A 171 -8.23 -1.44 4.68
C LEU A 171 -8.47 -2.87 5.20
N GLU A 172 -8.40 -3.07 6.52
CA GLU A 172 -8.66 -4.37 7.15
C GLU A 172 -10.14 -4.78 7.06
N LEU A 173 -11.03 -3.84 6.73
CA LEU A 173 -12.46 -4.10 6.51
C LEU A 173 -12.73 -4.68 5.11
N MET A 174 -11.72 -4.74 4.24
CA MET A 174 -11.85 -5.23 2.88
C MET A 174 -11.81 -6.76 2.85
N GLU A 175 -12.55 -7.35 1.90
CA GLU A 175 -12.47 -8.78 1.64
C GLU A 175 -11.05 -9.17 1.20
N GLU A 176 -10.62 -10.37 1.61
CA GLU A 176 -9.33 -10.89 1.19
C GLU A 176 -9.26 -11.01 -0.34
N PRO A 177 -8.27 -10.36 -0.98
CA PRO A 177 -8.19 -10.31 -2.43
C PRO A 177 -7.85 -11.69 -3.01
N ARG A 178 -8.51 -12.04 -4.11
CA ARG A 178 -8.22 -13.25 -4.90
C ARG A 178 -7.58 -12.88 -6.22
N PHE A 179 -6.45 -13.49 -6.53
CA PHE A 179 -5.76 -13.23 -7.79
C PHE A 179 -6.42 -13.99 -8.95
N THR A 180 -6.99 -13.26 -9.91
CA THR A 180 -7.73 -13.85 -11.04
C THR A 180 -6.87 -14.14 -12.27
N GLY A 181 -5.63 -13.67 -12.31
CA GLY A 181 -4.77 -13.78 -13.49
C GLY A 181 -5.15 -12.88 -14.66
N ALA A 182 -6.28 -12.14 -14.57
CA ALA A 182 -6.73 -11.21 -15.59
C ALA A 182 -5.74 -10.04 -15.73
N VAL A 183 -5.30 -9.77 -16.95
CA VAL A 183 -4.39 -8.64 -17.23
C VAL A 183 -5.12 -7.34 -16.92
N LEU A 184 -4.54 -6.51 -16.04
CA LEU A 184 -5.04 -5.16 -15.83
C LEU A 184 -4.88 -4.36 -17.13
N ASP A 185 -5.99 -3.90 -17.70
CA ASP A 185 -5.95 -2.80 -18.65
C ASP A 185 -5.57 -1.54 -17.86
N LEU A 186 -4.28 -1.22 -17.87
CA LEU A 186 -3.75 -0.09 -17.11
C LEU A 186 -4.11 1.27 -17.71
N GLY A 187 -4.90 1.32 -18.79
CA GLY A 187 -5.25 2.56 -19.47
C GLY A 187 -4.01 3.21 -20.08
N LEU A 188 -3.99 3.37 -21.40
CA LEU A 188 -2.95 4.16 -22.08
C LEU A 188 -3.31 5.65 -22.05
N PHE A 189 -3.30 6.35 -20.90
CA PHE A 189 -3.33 7.82 -20.89
C PHE A 189 -2.57 8.40 -19.69
#